data_AF-A0A2I6QJH7-F1
#
_entry.id   AF-A0A2I6QJH7-F1
#
_cell.length_a   1.000
_cell.length_b   1.000
_cell.length_c   1.000
_cell.angle_alpha   90.00
_cell.angle_beta   90.00
_cell.angle_gamma   90.00
#
_symmetry.space_group_name_H-M   'P 1'
#
loop_
_entity.id
_entity.type
_entity.pdbx_description
1 polymer ?
#
loop_
_entity_poly.entity_id
_entity_poly.type
_entity_poly.pdbx_seq_one_letter_code
_entity_poly.pdbx_strand_id
1 'polypeptide(L)'
;MKRMIALDGAQGEGGGQILRSALSLSMITGQPFTITSIRAGRAKPGLLRQHLTAVKAATEICGATVEGAELGSQRLLFRPGTVRGGGYRA
;
A
#
# COMPACT_ATOMS: atom_id res chain seq x y z
N MET A 1 17.46 9.94 6.57
CA MET A 1 16.60 8.95 5.88
C MET A 1 15.53 8.47 6.84
N LYS A 2 14.26 8.39 6.42
CA LYS A 2 13.17 7.84 7.26
C LYS A 2 13.26 6.31 7.31
N ARG A 3 13.05 5.74 8.50
CA ARG A 3 13.12 4.28 8.75
C ARG A 3 11.99 3.56 8.03
N MET A 4 12.29 2.37 7.48
CA MET A 4 11.29 1.47 6.89
C MET A 4 10.40 0.88 7.99
N ILE A 5 9.08 1.02 7.85
CA ILE A 5 8.10 0.38 8.72
C ILE A 5 7.75 -1.00 8.17
N ALA A 6 7.78 -2.03 9.00
CA ALA A 6 7.33 -3.37 8.65
C ALA A 6 5.93 -3.61 9.22
N LEU A 7 5.01 -4.06 8.38
CA LEU A 7 3.61 -4.34 8.75
C LEU A 7 3.26 -5.79 8.44
N ASP A 8 2.50 -6.42 9.34
CA ASP A 8 1.91 -7.73 9.12
C ASP A 8 0.46 -7.59 8.63
N GLY A 9 0.22 -7.94 7.37
CA GLY A 9 -1.08 -7.89 6.72
C GLY A 9 -2.01 -9.06 7.04
N ALA A 10 -1.57 -10.04 7.84
CA ALA A 10 -2.41 -11.12 8.34
C ALA A 10 -3.17 -10.74 9.62
N GLN A 11 -2.72 -9.70 10.34
CA GLN A 11 -3.33 -9.30 11.61
C GLN A 11 -4.71 -8.64 11.43
N GLY A 12 -5.60 -8.86 12.39
CA GLY A 12 -6.87 -8.14 12.55
C GLY A 12 -7.83 -8.27 11.36
N GLU A 13 -8.21 -7.13 10.78
CA GLU A 13 -9.32 -7.02 9.81
C GLU A 13 -9.05 -7.61 8.41
N GLY A 14 -7.98 -8.38 8.24
CA GLY A 14 -7.69 -9.10 6.99
C GLY A 14 -7.15 -8.18 5.89
N GLY A 15 -6.01 -7.54 6.17
CA GLY A 15 -5.03 -6.94 5.24
C GLY A 15 -5.47 -5.70 4.46
N GLY A 16 -6.72 -5.62 4.01
CA GLY A 16 -7.20 -4.54 3.15
C GLY A 16 -7.28 -3.19 3.86
N GLN A 17 -7.73 -3.17 5.12
CA GLN A 17 -7.80 -1.93 5.90
C GLN A 17 -6.40 -1.45 6.29
N ILE A 18 -5.53 -2.35 6.77
CA ILE A 18 -4.14 -2.05 7.11
C ILE A 18 -3.43 -1.39 5.91
N LEU A 19 -3.58 -1.96 4.72
CA LEU A 19 -2.97 -1.43 3.51
C LEU A 19 -3.42 0.01 3.21
N ARG A 20 -4.73 0.31 3.27
CA ARG A 20 -5.23 1.66 2.98
C ARG A 20 -4.73 2.68 3.99
N SER A 21 -4.79 2.36 5.28
CA SER A 21 -4.29 3.23 6.34
C SER A 21 -2.77 3.47 6.20
N ALA A 22 -2.01 2.42 5.88
CA ALA A 22 -0.57 2.51 5.67
C ALA A 22 -0.22 3.40 4.47
N LEU A 23 -0.94 3.28 3.34
CA LEU A 23 -0.74 4.16 2.18
C LEU A 23 -0.96 5.63 2.55
N SER A 24 -2.10 5.95 3.18
CA SER A 24 -2.42 7.32 3.59
C SER A 24 -1.38 7.90 4.55
N LEU A 25 -1.06 7.17 5.63
CA LEU A 25 -0.09 7.61 6.63
C LEU A 25 1.32 7.72 6.04
N SER A 26 1.71 6.79 5.17
CA SER A 26 3.01 6.83 4.48
C SER A 26 3.14 8.07 3.62
N MET A 27 2.12 8.41 2.83
CA MET A 27 2.11 9.64 2.03
C MET A 27 2.16 10.91 2.88
N ILE A 28 1.36 10.97 3.97
CA ILE A 28 1.32 12.14 4.87
C ILE A 28 2.66 12.33 5.59
N THR A 29 3.23 11.24 6.11
CA THR A 29 4.44 11.30 6.94
C THR A 29 5.72 11.16 6.14
N GLY A 30 5.68 10.80 4.86
CA GLY A 30 6.84 10.46 4.04
C GLY A 30 7.64 9.23 4.53
N GLN A 31 7.08 8.42 5.43
CA GLN A 31 7.76 7.21 5.94
C GLN A 31 7.48 6.02 5.02
N PRO A 32 8.50 5.32 4.49
CA PRO A 32 8.29 4.15 3.67
C PRO A 32 7.82 2.95 4.51
N PHE A 33 7.08 2.03 3.91
CA PHE A 33 6.68 0.79 4.56
C PHE A 33 6.78 -0.44 3.65
N THR A 34 6.90 -1.61 4.27
CA THR A 34 6.70 -2.91 3.67
C THR A 34 5.60 -3.62 4.43
N ILE A 35 4.63 -4.18 3.72
CA ILE A 35 3.60 -5.05 4.27
C ILE A 35 3.75 -6.45 3.69
N THR A 36 3.73 -7.46 4.55
CA THR A 36 3.77 -8.89 4.18
C THR A 36 2.45 -9.57 4.55
N SER A 37 2.22 -10.79 4.07
CA SER A 37 1.03 -11.59 4.40
C SER A 37 -0.30 -10.89 4.08
N ILE A 38 -0.33 -10.04 3.03
CA ILE A 38 -1.52 -9.26 2.67
C ILE A 38 -2.69 -10.22 2.45
N ARG A 39 -3.70 -10.14 3.33
CA ARG A 39 -4.92 -10.95 3.23
C ARG A 39 -4.67 -12.46 3.26
N ALA A 40 -3.58 -12.93 3.90
CA ALA A 40 -3.20 -14.33 3.94
C ALA A 40 -4.31 -15.26 4.47
N GLY A 41 -5.11 -14.79 5.44
CA GLY A 41 -6.23 -15.55 6.02
C GLY A 41 -7.57 -15.44 5.28
N ARG A 42 -7.61 -14.91 4.05
CA ARG A 42 -8.86 -14.73 3.27
C ARG A 42 -8.95 -15.75 2.13
N ALA A 43 -10.18 -16.14 1.77
CA ALA A 43 -10.45 -17.10 0.68
C ALA A 43 -9.78 -16.75 -0.66
N LYS A 44 -9.63 -15.45 -0.96
CA LYS A 44 -8.79 -14.96 -2.05
C LYS A 44 -7.64 -14.19 -1.39
N PRO A 45 -6.40 -14.71 -1.31
CA PRO A 45 -5.30 -14.00 -0.66
C PRO A 45 -4.74 -12.87 -1.55
N GLY A 46 -3.88 -12.03 -0.96
CA GLY A 46 -3.15 -10.99 -1.68
C GLY A 46 -3.96 -9.78 -2.13
N LEU A 47 -3.34 -8.95 -2.97
CA LEU A 47 -3.96 -7.77 -3.58
C LEU A 47 -5.07 -8.17 -4.55
N LEU A 48 -6.23 -7.54 -4.41
CA LEU A 48 -7.34 -7.65 -5.36
C LEU A 48 -7.37 -6.37 -6.19
N ARG A 49 -8.20 -6.33 -7.23
CA ARG A 49 -8.33 -5.16 -8.11
C ARG A 49 -8.51 -3.85 -7.34
N GLN A 50 -9.43 -3.81 -6.37
CA GLN A 50 -9.66 -2.63 -5.53
C GLN A 50 -8.43 -2.19 -4.70
N HIS A 51 -7.63 -3.15 -4.21
CA HIS A 51 -6.41 -2.86 -3.46
C HIS A 51 -5.34 -2.31 -4.40
N LEU A 52 -5.22 -2.91 -5.59
CA LEU A 52 -4.27 -2.48 -6.59
C LEU A 52 -4.61 -1.09 -7.13
N THR A 53 -5.89 -0.77 -7.35
CA THR A 53 -6.34 0.58 -7.71
C THR A 53 -5.94 1.59 -6.63
N ALA A 54 -6.12 1.27 -5.35
CA ALA A 54 -5.69 2.16 -4.26
C ALA A 54 -4.17 2.38 -4.24
N VAL A 55 -3.38 1.32 -4.44
CA VAL A 55 -1.91 1.43 -4.54
C VAL A 55 -1.50 2.29 -5.75
N LYS A 56 -2.13 2.09 -6.91
CA LYS A 56 -1.85 2.86 -8.13
C LYS A 56 -2.19 4.34 -7.95
N ALA A 57 -3.37 4.66 -7.39
CA ALA A 57 -3.76 6.03 -7.11
C ALA A 57 -2.78 6.71 -6.13
N ALA A 58 -2.40 6.02 -5.04
CA ALA A 58 -1.42 6.54 -4.10
C ALA A 58 -0.05 6.77 -4.77
N THR A 59 0.37 5.87 -5.64
CA THR A 59 1.61 5.97 -6.42
C THR A 59 1.60 7.18 -7.34
N GLU A 60 0.50 7.40 -8.06
CA GLU A 60 0.32 8.54 -8.95
C GLU A 60 0.32 9.87 -8.18
N ILE A 61 -0.42 9.95 -7.07
CA ILE A 61 -0.57 11.18 -6.28
C ILE A 61 0.78 11.65 -5.71
N CYS A 62 1.59 10.75 -5.17
CA CYS A 62 2.85 11.13 -4.51
C CYS A 62 4.13 10.77 -5.31
N GLY A 63 4.02 10.19 -6.50
CA GLY A 63 5.18 9.74 -7.28
C GLY A 63 5.99 8.66 -6.58
N ALA A 64 5.32 7.68 -5.96
CA ALA A 64 5.99 6.64 -5.17
C ALA A 64 6.81 5.67 -6.02
N THR A 65 7.84 5.07 -5.41
CA THR A 65 8.44 3.82 -5.90
C THR A 65 7.79 2.65 -5.19
N VAL A 66 7.38 1.63 -5.94
CA VAL A 66 6.59 0.49 -5.42
C VAL A 66 7.10 -0.83 -5.96
N GLU A 67 7.16 -1.85 -5.11
CA GLU A 67 7.43 -3.24 -5.51
C GLU A 67 6.27 -4.15 -5.08
N GLY A 68 5.91 -5.12 -5.93
CA GLY A 68 4.86 -6.09 -5.62
C GLY A 68 3.43 -5.58 -5.81
N ALA A 69 3.24 -4.49 -6.57
CA ALA A 69 1.93 -3.96 -6.94
C ALA A 69 1.29 -4.74 -8.08
N GLU A 70 0.95 -6.01 -7.83
CA GLU A 70 0.34 -6.92 -8.79
C GLU A 70 -0.80 -7.73 -8.14
N LEU A 71 -1.72 -8.24 -8.95
CA LEU A 71 -2.84 -9.04 -8.45
C LEU A 71 -2.32 -10.32 -7.76
N GLY A 72 -2.90 -10.64 -6.61
CA GLY A 72 -2.51 -11.81 -5.82
C GLY A 72 -1.24 -11.61 -4.98
N SER A 73 -0.51 -10.51 -5.15
CA SER A 73 0.69 -10.25 -4.35
C SER A 73 0.36 -10.19 -2.86
N GLN A 74 1.18 -10.88 -2.07
CA GLN A 74 1.09 -10.89 -0.60
C GLN A 74 2.16 -10.01 0.06
N ARG A 75 3.01 -9.35 -0.73
CA ARG A 75 4.05 -8.44 -0.25
C ARG A 75 4.02 -7.15 -1.08
N LEU A 76 3.99 -6.01 -0.40
CA LEU A 76 4.09 -4.71 -1.04
C LEU A 76 5.13 -3.87 -0.31
N LEU A 77 6.05 -3.27 -1.06
CA LEU A 77 6.93 -2.21 -0.56
C LEU A 77 6.49 -0.90 -1.21
N PHE A 78 6.33 0.15 -0.40
CA PHE A 78 5.89 1.46 -0.84
C PHE A 78 6.81 2.55 -0.28
N ARG A 79 7.41 3.33 -1.18
CA ARG A 79 8.27 4.47 -0.85
C ARG A 79 7.61 5.75 -1.39
N PRO A 80 6.96 6.56 -0.53
CA PRO A 80 6.26 7.77 -0.97
C PRO A 80 7.25 8.82 -1.47
N GLY A 81 6.84 9.59 -2.47
CA GLY A 81 7.47 10.86 -2.83
C GLY A 81 6.67 12.05 -2.28
N THR A 82 6.85 13.23 -2.89
CA THR A 82 6.09 14.44 -2.51
C THR A 82 4.65 14.33 -3.00
N VAL A 83 3.67 14.49 -2.09
CA VAL A 83 2.25 14.55 -2.45
C VAL A 83 1.99 15.78 -3.33
N ARG A 84 1.30 15.57 -4.45
CA ARG A 84 0.92 16.63 -5.39
C ARG A 84 -0.59 16.81 -5.35
N GLY A 85 -1.04 18.06 -5.34
CA GLY A 85 -2.46 18.40 -5.55
C GLY A 85 -2.80 18.38 -7.05
N GLY A 86 -4.07 18.19 -7.39
CA GLY A 86 -4.52 18.19 -8.78
C GLY A 86 -5.84 17.46 -9.00
N GLY A 87 -6.24 17.36 -10.26
CA GLY A 87 -7.37 16.53 -10.69
C GLY A 87 -6.90 15.12 -11.05
N TYR A 88 -7.42 14.11 -10.35
CA TYR A 88 -7.08 12.70 -10.56
C TYR A 88 -8.31 11.91 -11.03
N ARG A 89 -8.09 10.86 -11.83
CA ARG A 89 -9.13 9.92 -12.25
C ARG A 89 -8.66 8.50 -11.94
N ALA A 90 -9.48 7.73 -11.23
CA ALA A 90 -9.20 6.37 -10.81
C ALA A 90 -10.04 5.35 -11.59
#